data_AF-A1DCQ5-F1
#
_entry.id   AF-A1DCQ5-F1
#
_cell.length_a   1.000
_cell.length_b   1.000
_cell.length_c   1.000
_cell.angle_alpha   90.00
_cell.angle_beta   90.00
_cell.angle_gamma   90.00
#
_symmetry.space_group_name_H-M   'P 1'
#
loop_
_entity.id
_entity.type
_entity.pdbx_description
1 polymer ?
#
loop_
_entity_poly.entity_id
_entity_poly.type
_entity_poly.pdbx_seq_one_letter_code
_entity_poly.pdbx_strand_id
1 'polypeptide(L)'
;MSLKRKSTDLDPSNAENIPPEIDSDDERLNYIEWNCDQVRRRIRSFIESGEMKIGEFQNALGVSSRSYLDFMGQNGRDKGSGSSTYINAARFFKKRELQGIKPPRKKRATKESQKIIRLDGESDQSVPVWDTCDVVREKINAHLRDPDVTKAQFLRDIAKAAYPGTDKKLNANVLNDFLSKRGANAGNTSSVFCAAYVFFEKLRIRDNKPKTKFREEMEAVWRHEGGFDCVTPSHHGVWITKGERPYVDKYGMLRIERVR
;
A
#
# COMPACT_ATOMS: atom_id res chain seq x y z
N MET A 1 25.98 23.96 2.08
CA MET A 1 26.44 22.62 2.50
C MET A 1 25.39 22.01 3.41
N SER A 2 24.73 20.94 2.97
CA SER A 2 23.61 20.33 3.70
C SER A 2 24.15 19.25 4.64
N LEU A 3 24.02 19.45 5.96
CA LEU A 3 24.47 18.52 6.98
C LEU A 3 23.54 17.29 7.00
N LYS A 4 24.06 16.17 6.48
CA LYS A 4 23.51 14.82 6.63
C LYS A 4 23.34 14.52 8.12
N ARG A 5 22.12 14.30 8.58
CA ARG A 5 21.88 13.65 9.88
C ARG A 5 22.22 12.16 9.73
N LYS A 6 23.30 11.78 10.41
CA LYS A 6 23.83 10.44 10.57
C LYS A 6 22.87 9.64 11.46
N SER A 7 22.45 8.47 10.99
CA SER A 7 21.74 7.48 11.80
C SER A 7 22.70 7.03 12.90
N THR A 8 22.36 7.28 14.16
CA THR A 8 23.08 6.70 15.29
C THR A 8 22.41 5.38 15.62
N ASP A 9 23.15 4.31 15.39
CA ASP A 9 22.83 2.96 15.83
C ASP A 9 22.55 2.94 17.34
N LEU A 10 21.53 2.16 17.71
CA LEU A 10 21.09 1.96 19.08
C LEU A 10 22.09 1.05 19.80
N ASP A 11 22.90 1.65 20.67
CA ASP A 11 23.72 0.94 21.64
C ASP A 11 22.82 0.42 22.79
N PRO A 12 22.79 -0.90 23.09
CA PRO A 12 21.96 -1.48 24.13
C PRO A 12 22.39 -1.12 25.57
N SER A 13 23.45 -0.34 25.76
CA SER A 13 24.06 -0.13 27.09
C SER A 13 23.77 1.23 27.76
N ASN A 14 22.99 2.12 27.13
CA ASN A 14 22.75 3.46 27.71
C ASN A 14 21.51 3.50 28.62
N ALA A 15 21.72 3.51 29.93
CA ALA A 15 20.71 3.48 30.99
C ALA A 15 19.86 4.77 31.14
N GLU A 16 19.86 5.68 30.17
CA GLU A 16 19.20 7.00 30.25
C GLU A 16 17.94 7.17 29.37
N ASN A 17 17.42 6.11 28.74
CA ASN A 17 16.12 6.16 28.05
C ASN A 17 15.05 5.34 28.79
N ILE A 18 14.84 5.65 30.07
CA ILE A 18 13.63 5.21 30.77
C ILE A 18 12.53 6.22 30.37
N PRO A 19 11.51 5.83 29.60
CA PRO A 19 10.36 6.70 29.36
C PRO A 19 9.81 7.15 30.71
N PRO A 20 9.41 8.43 30.89
CA PRO A 20 8.92 8.90 32.18
C PRO A 20 7.79 7.99 32.64
N GLU A 21 7.95 7.38 33.82
CA GLU A 21 6.91 6.54 34.40
C GLU A 21 5.76 7.46 34.81
N ILE A 22 4.74 7.53 33.95
CA ILE A 22 3.53 8.29 34.23
C ILE A 22 2.74 7.52 35.29
N ASP A 23 2.55 8.11 36.45
CA ASP A 23 1.73 7.57 37.53
C ASP A 23 0.31 7.27 37.02
N SER A 24 -0.31 6.19 37.51
CA SER A 24 -1.72 5.88 37.27
C SER A 24 -2.67 7.00 37.69
N ASP A 25 -2.26 7.82 38.67
CA ASP A 25 -3.04 8.93 39.20
C ASP A 25 -2.72 10.29 38.54
N ASP A 26 -1.94 10.30 37.45
CA ASP A 26 -1.63 11.54 36.71
C ASP A 26 -2.92 12.20 36.19
N GLU A 27 -3.16 13.44 36.62
CA GLU A 27 -4.37 14.21 36.32
C GLU A 27 -4.63 14.36 34.81
N ARG A 28 -3.58 14.32 33.98
CA ARG A 28 -3.70 14.39 32.52
C ARG A 28 -4.40 13.18 31.92
N LEU A 29 -4.43 12.04 32.63
CA LEU A 29 -5.16 10.84 32.23
C LEU A 29 -6.68 11.01 32.37
N ASN A 30 -7.16 12.04 33.09
CA ASN A 30 -8.59 12.30 33.27
C ASN A 30 -9.24 12.93 32.03
N TYR A 31 -8.44 13.50 31.12
CA TYR A 31 -8.92 14.13 29.90
C TYR A 31 -9.07 13.11 28.77
N ILE A 32 -10.29 12.63 28.57
CA ILE A 32 -10.63 11.71 27.47
C ILE A 32 -10.83 12.53 26.19
N GLU A 33 -9.80 12.58 25.35
CA GLU A 33 -9.81 13.30 24.07
C GLU A 33 -10.56 12.55 22.95
N TRP A 34 -10.80 11.25 23.15
CA TRP A 34 -11.28 10.38 22.08
C TRP A 34 -12.67 9.84 22.36
N ASN A 35 -13.54 9.90 21.37
CA ASN A 35 -14.88 9.33 21.47
C ASN A 35 -14.86 7.78 21.43
N CYS A 36 -16.02 7.16 21.65
CA CYS A 36 -16.13 5.70 21.76
C CYS A 36 -15.67 4.98 20.49
N ASP A 37 -16.02 5.47 19.31
CA ASP A 37 -15.60 4.88 18.03
C ASP A 37 -14.07 4.96 17.84
N GLN A 38 -13.47 6.07 18.26
CA GLN A 38 -12.02 6.27 18.20
C GLN A 38 -11.29 5.33 19.17
N VAL A 39 -11.82 5.14 20.39
CA VAL A 39 -11.25 4.19 21.36
C VAL A 39 -11.40 2.75 20.87
N ARG A 40 -12.58 2.33 20.36
CA ARG A 40 -12.76 0.98 19.78
C ARG A 40 -11.77 0.71 18.64
N ARG A 41 -11.53 1.68 17.75
CA ARG A 41 -10.52 1.55 16.69
C ARG A 41 -9.11 1.35 17.24
N ARG A 42 -8.71 2.12 18.25
CA ARG A 42 -7.39 1.96 18.89
C ARG A 42 -7.23 0.60 19.55
N ILE A 43 -8.27 0.10 20.24
CA ILE A 43 -8.28 -1.24 20.82
C ILE A 43 -8.04 -2.29 19.73
N ARG A 44 -8.79 -2.25 18.61
CA ARG A 44 -8.61 -3.20 17.51
C ARG A 44 -7.18 -3.16 16.96
N SER A 45 -6.64 -1.98 16.69
CA SER A 45 -5.27 -1.84 16.18
C SER A 45 -4.20 -2.34 17.16
N PHE A 46 -4.40 -2.15 18.47
CA PHE A 46 -3.49 -2.62 19.51
C PHE A 46 -3.49 -4.14 19.66
N ILE A 47 -4.67 -4.78 19.61
CA ILE A 47 -4.75 -6.24 19.62
C ILE A 47 -4.22 -6.83 18.30
N GLU A 48 -4.54 -6.23 17.16
CA GLU A 48 -4.05 -6.65 15.84
C GLU A 48 -2.52 -6.50 15.68
N SER A 49 -1.87 -5.58 16.41
CA SER A 49 -0.41 -5.45 16.36
C SER A 49 0.33 -6.60 17.06
N GLY A 50 -0.39 -7.40 17.85
CA GLY A 50 0.16 -8.51 18.62
C GLY A 50 0.97 -8.07 19.84
N GLU A 51 0.89 -6.81 20.26
CA GLU A 51 1.57 -6.33 21.48
C GLU A 51 0.98 -6.93 22.75
N MET A 52 -0.31 -7.27 22.75
CA MET A 52 -1.00 -7.85 23.89
C MET A 52 -2.18 -8.69 23.42
N LYS A 53 -2.44 -9.83 24.06
CA LYS A 53 -3.64 -10.63 23.80
C LYS A 53 -4.87 -9.97 24.40
N ILE A 54 -6.06 -10.30 23.88
CA ILE A 54 -7.33 -9.74 24.37
C ILE A 54 -7.49 -9.93 25.89
N GLY A 55 -7.21 -11.12 26.42
CA GLY A 55 -7.33 -11.40 27.85
C GLY A 55 -6.33 -10.61 28.71
N GLU A 56 -5.08 -10.51 28.28
CA GLU A 56 -4.05 -9.69 28.94
C GLU A 56 -4.46 -8.20 28.95
N PHE A 57 -5.02 -7.72 27.85
CA PHE A 57 -5.50 -6.35 27.74
C PHE A 57 -6.72 -6.09 28.63
N GLN A 58 -7.68 -7.02 28.69
CA GLN A 58 -8.81 -6.93 29.62
C GLN A 58 -8.34 -6.83 31.08
N ASN A 59 -7.34 -7.65 31.46
CA ASN A 59 -6.73 -7.61 32.78
C ASN A 59 -6.01 -6.27 33.04
N ALA A 60 -5.24 -5.77 32.08
CA ALA A 60 -4.55 -4.48 32.19
C ALA A 60 -5.51 -3.30 32.35
N LEU A 61 -6.71 -3.38 31.75
CA LEU A 61 -7.77 -2.38 31.93
C LEU A 61 -8.59 -2.57 33.22
N GLY A 62 -8.44 -3.70 33.91
CA GLY A 62 -9.27 -4.05 35.06
C GLY A 62 -10.75 -4.24 34.70
N VAL A 63 -11.06 -4.77 33.51
CA VAL A 63 -12.45 -4.97 33.04
C VAL A 63 -12.75 -6.43 32.76
N SER A 64 -13.99 -6.85 33.02
CA SER A 64 -14.44 -8.20 32.68
C SER A 64 -14.52 -8.40 31.17
N SER A 65 -14.37 -9.64 30.70
CA SER A 65 -14.54 -9.98 29.28
C SER A 65 -15.92 -9.57 28.75
N ARG A 66 -16.96 -9.61 29.60
CA ARG A 66 -18.31 -9.18 29.21
C ARG A 66 -18.39 -7.67 28.97
N SER A 67 -17.88 -6.84 29.89
CA SER A 67 -17.83 -5.39 29.70
C SER A 67 -17.05 -5.00 28.43
N TYR A 68 -15.93 -5.68 28.20
CA TYR A 68 -15.13 -5.50 26.99
C TYR A 68 -15.93 -5.83 25.71
N LEU A 69 -16.57 -7.00 25.66
CA LEU A 69 -17.34 -7.43 24.49
C LEU A 69 -18.55 -6.52 24.24
N ASP A 70 -19.26 -6.12 25.30
CA ASP A 70 -20.41 -5.22 25.21
C ASP A 70 -20.02 -3.83 24.69
N PHE A 71 -18.85 -3.31 25.08
CA PHE A 71 -18.34 -2.06 24.53
C PHE A 71 -17.88 -2.23 23.07
N MET A 72 -17.13 -3.30 22.76
CA MET A 72 -16.56 -3.54 21.44
C MET A 72 -17.60 -3.89 20.36
N GLY A 73 -18.74 -4.44 20.77
CA GLY A 73 -19.89 -4.77 19.91
C GLY A 73 -20.82 -3.59 19.63
N GLN A 74 -20.71 -2.48 20.37
CA GLN A 74 -21.50 -1.28 20.12
C GLN A 74 -20.97 -0.47 18.92
N ASN A 75 -21.85 0.34 18.33
CA ASN A 75 -21.55 1.24 17.21
C ASN A 75 -22.15 2.62 17.46
N GLY A 76 -21.40 3.67 17.11
CA GLY A 76 -21.83 5.06 17.24
C GLY A 76 -20.85 5.88 18.08
N ARG A 77 -20.74 7.16 17.71
CA ARG A 77 -19.73 8.11 18.20
C ARG A 77 -19.58 8.09 19.73
N ASP A 78 -20.70 8.17 20.45
CA ASP A 78 -20.74 8.28 21.91
C ASP A 78 -21.45 7.07 22.57
N LYS A 79 -21.75 6.02 21.78
CA LYS A 79 -22.38 4.79 22.29
C LYS A 79 -21.39 4.01 23.15
N GLY A 80 -21.67 3.95 24.45
CA GLY A 80 -20.81 3.31 25.44
C GLY A 80 -19.91 4.26 26.20
N SER A 81 -20.18 5.58 26.20
CA SER A 81 -19.41 6.59 26.94
C SER A 81 -19.39 6.38 28.45
N GLY A 82 -20.42 5.73 29.01
CA GLY A 82 -20.47 5.30 30.42
C GLY A 82 -19.81 3.95 30.69
N SER A 83 -19.20 3.29 29.70
CA SER A 83 -18.54 1.99 29.89
C SER A 83 -17.20 2.15 30.62
N SER A 84 -16.94 1.30 31.60
CA SER A 84 -15.62 1.20 32.23
C SER A 84 -14.52 0.83 31.22
N THR A 85 -14.84 0.02 30.20
CA THR A 85 -13.91 -0.31 29.12
C THR A 85 -13.52 0.92 28.31
N TYR A 86 -14.45 1.81 28.01
CA TYR A 86 -14.15 3.05 27.30
C TYR A 86 -13.18 3.94 28.09
N ILE A 87 -13.53 4.24 29.35
CA ILE A 87 -12.76 5.13 30.22
C ILE A 87 -11.36 4.57 30.47
N ASN A 88 -11.26 3.30 30.83
CA ASN A 88 -9.99 2.68 31.17
C ASN A 88 -9.10 2.51 29.93
N ALA A 89 -9.68 2.15 28.77
CA ALA A 89 -8.91 2.06 27.53
C ALA A 89 -8.41 3.43 27.05
N ALA A 90 -9.22 4.49 27.18
CA ALA A 90 -8.78 5.85 26.85
C ALA A 90 -7.59 6.27 27.72
N ARG A 91 -7.68 6.03 29.04
CA ARG A 91 -6.58 6.25 29.98
C ARG A 91 -5.32 5.44 29.62
N PHE A 92 -5.48 4.17 29.29
CA PHE A 92 -4.37 3.30 28.88
C PHE A 92 -3.63 3.86 27.66
N PHE A 93 -4.35 4.26 26.61
CA PHE A 93 -3.72 4.83 25.41
C PHE A 93 -3.12 6.21 25.66
N LYS A 94 -3.75 7.03 26.53
CA LYS A 94 -3.20 8.34 26.90
C LYS A 94 -1.91 8.22 27.68
N LYS A 95 -1.83 7.26 28.62
CA LYS A 95 -0.61 6.94 29.37
C LYS A 95 0.52 6.57 28.42
N ARG A 96 0.25 5.72 27.43
CA ARG A 96 1.24 5.34 26.40
C ARG A 96 1.69 6.52 25.54
N GLU A 97 0.76 7.41 25.16
CA GLU A 97 1.09 8.63 24.42
C GLU A 97 2.00 9.55 25.22
N LEU A 98 1.70 9.78 26.51
CA LEU A 98 2.52 10.60 27.41
C LEU A 98 3.91 9.98 27.68
N GLN A 99 4.01 8.65 27.64
CA GLN A 99 5.29 7.93 27.70
C GLN A 99 6.06 7.94 26.37
N GLY A 100 5.56 8.63 25.33
CA GLY A 100 6.19 8.67 24.02
C GLY A 100 6.11 7.35 23.25
N ILE A 101 5.33 6.39 23.74
CA ILE A 101 5.12 5.11 23.06
C ILE A 101 4.16 5.35 21.90
N LYS A 102 4.70 5.34 20.69
CA LYS A 102 3.92 5.57 19.47
C LYS A 102 2.76 4.56 19.37
N PRO A 103 1.59 4.99 18.87
CA PRO A 103 0.45 4.10 18.71
C PRO A 103 0.83 2.93 17.79
N PRO A 104 0.31 1.73 18.07
CA PRO A 104 0.58 0.56 17.25
C PRO A 104 0.15 0.84 15.83
N ARG A 105 1.11 0.76 14.91
CA ARG A 105 0.78 0.62 13.50
C ARG A 105 0.43 -0.84 13.30
N LYS A 106 -0.67 -1.10 12.61
CA LYS A 106 -1.04 -2.45 12.18
C LYS A 106 0.20 -3.11 11.58
N LYS A 107 0.81 -4.05 12.30
CA LYS A 107 1.85 -4.89 11.72
C LYS A 107 1.11 -5.71 10.67
N ARG A 108 1.30 -5.37 9.39
CA ARG A 108 0.89 -6.28 8.32
C ARG A 108 1.53 -7.61 8.68
N ALA A 109 0.70 -8.63 8.86
CA ALA A 109 1.18 -9.98 9.05
C ALA A 109 2.23 -10.23 7.96
N THR A 110 3.50 -10.33 8.35
CA THR A 110 4.49 -11.04 7.56
C THR A 110 4.01 -12.48 7.62
N LYS A 111 3.05 -12.85 6.77
CA LYS A 111 2.68 -14.24 6.55
C LYS A 111 3.93 -14.88 5.94
N GLU A 112 4.75 -15.45 6.82
CA GLU A 112 5.81 -16.36 6.46
C GLU A 112 5.23 -17.50 5.61
N SER A 113 6.01 -17.91 4.61
CA SER A 113 5.69 -18.77 3.46
C SER A 113 4.89 -18.11 2.31
N GLN A 114 5.24 -16.89 1.90
CA GLN A 114 4.96 -16.48 0.52
C GLN A 114 5.81 -17.37 -0.41
N LYS A 115 5.17 -18.30 -1.14
CA LYS A 115 5.78 -18.87 -2.36
C LYS A 115 6.30 -17.69 -3.17
N ILE A 116 7.60 -17.63 -3.43
CA ILE A 116 8.20 -16.62 -4.30
C ILE A 116 7.60 -16.87 -5.69
N ILE A 117 6.59 -16.09 -6.06
CA ILE A 117 5.98 -16.16 -7.38
C ILE A 117 6.98 -15.58 -8.35
N ARG A 118 7.52 -16.44 -9.19
CA ARG A 118 8.34 -16.07 -10.33
C ARG A 118 7.45 -16.00 -11.56
N LEU A 119 7.53 -14.89 -12.28
CA LEU A 119 6.91 -14.75 -13.60
C LEU A 119 7.87 -15.26 -14.67
N ASP A 120 7.31 -15.67 -15.79
CA ASP A 120 8.11 -16.00 -16.98
C ASP A 120 8.79 -14.74 -17.53
N GLY A 121 10.07 -14.83 -17.89
CA GLY A 121 10.91 -13.68 -18.27
C GLY A 121 11.40 -12.81 -17.11
N GLU A 122 11.21 -13.21 -15.84
CA GLU A 122 11.65 -12.41 -14.68
C GLU A 122 13.18 -12.38 -14.52
N SER A 123 13.89 -13.44 -14.88
CA SER A 123 15.38 -13.48 -14.83
C SER A 123 16.01 -12.47 -15.78
N ASP A 124 15.39 -12.30 -16.95
CA ASP A 124 15.93 -11.52 -18.07
C ASP A 124 15.29 -10.13 -18.14
N GLN A 125 14.43 -9.79 -17.16
CA GLN A 125 13.64 -8.56 -17.11
C GLN A 125 12.78 -8.34 -18.38
N SER A 126 12.37 -9.45 -19.00
CA SER A 126 11.61 -9.51 -20.26
C SER A 126 10.14 -9.90 -20.06
N VAL A 127 9.63 -9.81 -18.83
CA VAL A 127 8.25 -10.19 -18.48
C VAL A 127 7.25 -9.50 -19.41
N PRO A 128 6.47 -10.28 -20.20
CA PRO A 128 5.43 -9.74 -21.07
C PRO A 128 4.38 -8.95 -20.31
N VAL A 129 4.18 -7.69 -20.70
CA VAL A 129 3.13 -6.81 -20.16
C VAL A 129 1.84 -7.03 -20.96
N TRP A 130 0.69 -7.13 -20.29
CA TRP A 130 -0.59 -7.21 -21.01
C TRP A 130 -1.71 -6.39 -20.37
N ASP A 131 -1.32 -5.34 -19.66
CA ASP A 131 -2.24 -4.25 -19.33
C ASP A 131 -1.85 -3.03 -20.15
N THR A 132 -2.83 -2.19 -20.48
CA THR A 132 -2.56 -0.85 -21.00
C THR A 132 -2.06 0.08 -19.89
N CYS A 133 -1.49 1.22 -20.26
CA CYS A 133 -1.10 2.27 -19.32
C CYS A 133 -2.29 2.77 -18.48
N ASP A 134 -3.49 2.88 -19.07
CA ASP A 134 -4.71 3.26 -18.35
C ASP A 134 -5.05 2.26 -17.25
N VAL A 135 -5.06 0.95 -17.57
CA VAL A 135 -5.35 -0.12 -16.59
C VAL A 135 -4.32 -0.15 -15.47
N VAL A 136 -3.03 0.00 -15.79
CA VAL A 136 -1.99 0.06 -14.75
C VAL A 136 -2.18 1.30 -13.87
N ARG A 137 -2.50 2.47 -14.43
CA ARG A 137 -2.80 3.67 -13.64
C ARG A 137 -4.00 3.46 -12.71
N GLU A 138 -5.07 2.80 -13.18
CA GLU A 138 -6.22 2.46 -12.34
C GLU A 138 -5.83 1.55 -11.17
N LYS A 139 -5.02 0.50 -11.44
CA LYS A 139 -4.51 -0.41 -10.41
C LYS A 139 -3.63 0.34 -9.39
N ILE A 140 -2.74 1.23 -9.84
CA ILE A 140 -1.91 2.06 -8.95
C ILE A 140 -2.79 2.96 -8.08
N ASN A 141 -3.72 3.69 -8.68
CA ASN A 141 -4.61 4.59 -7.95
C ASN A 141 -5.47 3.82 -6.92
N ALA A 142 -5.99 2.64 -7.28
CA ALA A 142 -6.73 1.78 -6.36
C ALA A 142 -5.84 1.30 -5.20
N HIS A 143 -4.60 0.92 -5.48
CA HIS A 143 -3.64 0.48 -4.46
C HIS A 143 -3.24 1.61 -3.49
N LEU A 144 -3.09 2.83 -4.00
CA LEU A 144 -2.75 4.01 -3.21
C LEU A 144 -3.95 4.60 -2.43
N ARG A 145 -5.17 4.12 -2.63
CA ARG A 145 -6.34 4.48 -1.80
C ARG A 145 -6.32 3.79 -0.43
N ASP A 146 -5.52 2.72 -0.28
CA ASP A 146 -5.30 2.10 1.02
C ASP A 146 -4.50 3.08 1.91
N PRO A 147 -5.05 3.53 3.06
CA PRO A 147 -4.37 4.48 3.94
C PRO A 147 -3.04 3.95 4.51
N ASP A 148 -2.82 2.63 4.48
CA ASP A 148 -1.59 1.99 4.93
C ASP A 148 -0.50 1.95 3.84
N VAL A 149 -0.80 2.36 2.60
CA VAL A 149 0.15 2.36 1.48
C VAL A 149 0.58 3.78 1.12
N THR A 150 1.88 4.05 1.29
CA THR A 150 2.49 5.30 0.81
C THR A 150 3.07 5.12 -0.59
N LYS A 151 3.14 6.21 -1.39
CA LYS A 151 3.84 6.20 -2.69
C LYS A 151 5.29 5.68 -2.57
N ALA A 152 6.00 6.05 -1.51
CA ALA A 152 7.37 5.60 -1.27
C ALA A 152 7.44 4.10 -0.99
N GLN A 153 6.49 3.56 -0.22
CA GLN A 153 6.39 2.11 -0.01
C GLN A 153 6.06 1.38 -1.31
N PHE A 154 5.07 1.87 -2.05
CA PHE A 154 4.69 1.32 -3.34
C PHE A 154 5.88 1.25 -4.32
N LEU A 155 6.68 2.32 -4.43
CA LEU A 155 7.88 2.33 -5.28
C LEU A 155 8.92 1.29 -4.87
N ARG A 156 9.09 1.05 -3.57
CA ARG A 156 9.97 -0.03 -3.07
C ARG A 156 9.42 -1.39 -3.41
N ASP A 157 8.11 -1.59 -3.24
CA ASP A 157 7.45 -2.87 -3.47
C ASP A 157 7.50 -3.27 -4.96
N ILE A 158 7.20 -2.34 -5.88
CA ILE A 158 7.26 -2.63 -7.32
C ILE A 158 8.71 -2.80 -7.81
N ALA A 159 9.68 -2.06 -7.25
CA ALA A 159 11.09 -2.24 -7.60
C ALA A 159 11.60 -3.62 -7.15
N LYS A 160 11.28 -4.03 -5.92
CA LYS A 160 11.62 -5.37 -5.41
C LYS A 160 10.95 -6.47 -6.22
N ALA A 161 9.71 -6.25 -6.65
CA ALA A 161 8.97 -7.22 -7.45
C ALA A 161 9.53 -7.38 -8.86
N ALA A 162 9.92 -6.29 -9.52
CA ALA A 162 10.34 -6.29 -10.92
C ALA A 162 11.83 -6.56 -11.12
N TYR A 163 12.67 -6.23 -10.13
CA TYR A 163 14.12 -6.32 -10.24
C TYR A 163 14.72 -7.06 -9.03
N PRO A 164 14.31 -8.31 -8.79
CA PRO A 164 14.79 -9.08 -7.65
C PRO A 164 16.32 -9.24 -7.70
N GLY A 165 16.99 -9.05 -6.56
CA GLY A 165 18.45 -9.16 -6.48
C GLY A 165 19.23 -7.97 -7.04
N THR A 166 18.57 -6.88 -7.41
CA THR A 166 19.23 -5.64 -7.86
C THR A 166 18.99 -4.49 -6.89
N ASP A 167 19.87 -3.48 -6.91
CA ASP A 167 19.70 -2.23 -6.17
C ASP A 167 18.89 -1.17 -6.94
N LYS A 168 18.14 -1.58 -7.98
CA LYS A 168 17.38 -0.64 -8.82
C LYS A 168 16.30 0.04 -7.99
N LYS A 169 16.32 1.37 -7.97
CA LYS A 169 15.35 2.23 -7.28
C LYS A 169 14.53 3.00 -8.28
N LEU A 170 13.22 3.11 -8.02
CA LEU A 170 12.32 3.93 -8.81
C LEU A 170 12.06 5.27 -8.11
N ASN A 171 11.96 6.33 -8.91
CA ASN A 171 11.83 7.70 -8.43
C ASN A 171 10.34 8.13 -8.40
N ALA A 172 9.97 8.89 -7.37
CA ALA A 172 8.66 9.52 -7.23
C ALA A 172 8.29 10.44 -8.40
N ASN A 173 9.26 11.12 -9.02
CA ASN A 173 8.99 11.96 -10.19
C ASN A 173 8.51 11.13 -11.39
N VAL A 174 9.10 9.96 -11.62
CA VAL A 174 8.69 9.04 -12.70
C VAL A 174 7.29 8.48 -12.43
N LEU A 175 6.98 8.18 -11.16
CA LEU A 175 5.64 7.77 -10.76
C LEU A 175 4.60 8.88 -11.02
N ASN A 176 4.90 10.11 -10.59
CA ASN A 176 3.98 11.24 -10.76
C ASN A 176 3.80 11.60 -12.24
N ASP A 177 4.87 11.58 -13.05
CA ASP A 177 4.80 11.76 -14.51
C ASP A 177 3.89 10.70 -15.14
N PHE A 178 4.11 9.41 -14.84
CA PHE A 178 3.28 8.32 -15.35
C PHE A 178 1.81 8.51 -14.97
N LEU A 179 1.52 8.82 -13.70
CA LEU A 179 0.15 9.02 -13.20
C LEU A 179 -0.55 10.25 -13.79
N SER A 180 0.21 11.25 -14.26
CA SER A 180 -0.36 12.47 -14.86
C SER A 180 -0.84 12.28 -16.30
N LYS A 181 -0.34 11.25 -16.99
CA LYS A 181 -0.66 10.94 -18.39
C LYS A 181 -2.04 10.29 -18.54
N ARG A 182 -2.56 10.30 -19.76
CA ARG A 182 -3.85 9.69 -20.15
C ARG A 182 -3.73 9.02 -21.51
N GLY A 183 -4.44 7.89 -21.69
CA GLY A 183 -4.43 7.11 -22.93
C GLY A 183 -3.72 5.76 -22.79
N ALA A 184 -4.14 4.81 -23.62
CA ALA A 184 -3.82 3.39 -23.45
C ALA A 184 -2.33 3.07 -23.54
N ASN A 185 -1.55 3.83 -24.32
CA ASN A 185 -0.09 3.68 -24.44
C ASN A 185 0.71 4.88 -23.88
N ALA A 186 0.05 5.83 -23.23
CA ALA A 186 0.72 7.02 -22.72
C ALA A 186 1.57 6.70 -21.48
N GLY A 187 2.89 6.68 -21.65
CA GLY A 187 3.85 6.26 -20.62
C GLY A 187 4.31 4.81 -20.72
N ASN A 188 4.11 4.17 -21.88
CA ASN A 188 4.44 2.76 -22.12
C ASN A 188 5.92 2.39 -21.95
N THR A 189 6.84 3.33 -22.13
CA THR A 189 8.28 3.11 -21.89
C THR A 189 8.71 3.42 -20.45
N SER A 190 7.76 3.76 -19.56
CA SER A 190 8.07 4.08 -18.18
C SER A 190 8.52 2.85 -17.40
N SER A 191 9.62 2.96 -16.67
CA SER A 191 10.07 1.91 -15.75
C SER A 191 9.05 1.62 -14.64
N VAL A 192 8.21 2.59 -14.28
CA VAL A 192 7.10 2.41 -13.33
C VAL A 192 5.98 1.59 -13.94
N PHE A 193 5.71 1.74 -15.24
CA PHE A 193 4.65 0.98 -15.92
C PHE A 193 4.95 -0.52 -15.89
N CYS A 194 6.12 -0.93 -16.40
CA CYS A 194 6.52 -2.34 -16.42
C CYS A 194 6.64 -2.91 -15.00
N ALA A 195 7.25 -2.17 -14.07
CA ALA A 195 7.44 -2.65 -12.70
C ALA A 195 6.12 -2.79 -11.93
N ALA A 196 5.20 -1.83 -12.09
CA ALA A 196 3.87 -1.91 -11.47
C ALA A 196 3.06 -3.07 -12.03
N TYR A 197 3.13 -3.31 -13.35
CA TYR A 197 2.50 -4.47 -13.97
C TYR A 197 2.99 -5.79 -13.34
N VAL A 198 4.31 -6.01 -13.26
CA VAL A 198 4.91 -7.20 -12.64
C VAL A 198 4.43 -7.39 -11.20
N PHE A 199 4.39 -6.30 -10.42
CA PHE A 199 3.89 -6.33 -9.05
C PHE A 199 2.42 -6.75 -8.96
N PHE A 200 1.53 -6.13 -9.74
CA PHE A 200 0.11 -6.48 -9.71
C PHE A 200 -0.17 -7.87 -10.25
N GLU A 201 0.60 -8.35 -11.21
CA GLU A 201 0.47 -9.70 -11.74
C GLU A 201 0.88 -10.75 -10.70
N LYS A 202 1.98 -10.50 -9.95
CA LYS A 202 2.35 -11.33 -8.80
C LYS A 202 1.26 -11.31 -7.72
N LEU A 203 0.66 -10.16 -7.42
CA LEU A 203 -0.46 -10.08 -6.49
C LEU A 203 -1.69 -10.87 -6.97
N ARG A 204 -2.01 -10.83 -8.27
CA ARG A 204 -3.11 -11.59 -8.87
C ARG A 204 -2.90 -13.09 -8.69
N ILE A 205 -1.71 -13.60 -9.02
CA ILE A 205 -1.37 -15.02 -8.87
C ILE A 205 -1.38 -15.42 -7.39
N ARG A 206 -0.80 -14.59 -6.51
CA ARG A 206 -0.80 -14.84 -5.06
C ARG A 206 -2.20 -14.97 -4.48
N ASP A 207 -3.10 -14.09 -4.92
CA ASP A 207 -4.48 -14.04 -4.43
C ASP A 207 -5.40 -15.02 -5.18
N ASN A 208 -4.88 -15.84 -6.10
CA ASN A 208 -5.64 -16.73 -6.99
C ASN A 208 -6.80 -16.04 -7.72
N LYS A 209 -6.59 -14.77 -8.13
CA LYS A 209 -7.60 -14.01 -8.86
C LYS A 209 -7.62 -14.42 -10.34
N PRO A 210 -8.80 -14.66 -10.93
CA PRO A 210 -8.90 -14.94 -12.36
C PRO A 210 -8.43 -13.74 -13.18
N LYS A 211 -8.11 -13.97 -14.45
CA LYS A 211 -7.87 -12.89 -15.41
C LYS A 211 -9.19 -12.14 -15.64
N THR A 212 -9.10 -10.84 -15.88
CA THR A 212 -10.27 -10.07 -16.32
C THR A 212 -10.55 -10.35 -17.79
N LYS A 213 -11.79 -10.14 -18.25
CA LYS A 213 -12.12 -10.23 -19.68
C LYS A 213 -11.22 -9.34 -20.54
N PHE A 214 -10.98 -8.11 -20.10
CA PHE A 214 -10.09 -7.19 -20.82
C PHE A 214 -8.66 -7.73 -20.91
N ARG A 215 -8.19 -8.43 -19.87
CA ARG A 215 -6.87 -9.08 -19.88
C ARG A 215 -6.80 -10.22 -20.91
N GLU A 216 -7.85 -11.01 -21.05
CA GLU A 216 -7.93 -12.06 -22.09
C GLU A 216 -7.95 -11.45 -23.49
N GLU A 217 -8.66 -10.34 -23.69
CA GLU A 217 -8.64 -9.58 -24.94
C GLU A 217 -7.23 -9.02 -25.25
N MET A 218 -6.54 -8.44 -24.26
CA MET A 218 -5.16 -7.95 -24.40
C MET A 218 -4.20 -9.06 -24.82
N GLU A 219 -4.31 -10.24 -24.19
CA GLU A 219 -3.51 -11.42 -24.55
C GLU A 219 -3.82 -11.91 -25.96
N ALA A 220 -5.06 -11.81 -26.44
CA ALA A 220 -5.41 -12.16 -27.81
C ALA A 220 -4.84 -11.15 -28.83
N VAL A 221 -4.93 -9.85 -28.54
CA VAL A 221 -4.48 -8.78 -29.44
C VAL A 221 -2.95 -8.72 -29.54
N TRP A 222 -2.24 -8.81 -28.41
CA TRP A 222 -0.79 -8.62 -28.36
C TRP A 222 0.01 -9.93 -28.43
N ARG A 223 -0.64 -11.09 -28.61
CA ARG A 223 0.01 -12.42 -28.56
C ARG A 223 1.23 -12.50 -29.47
N HIS A 224 1.09 -12.01 -30.70
CA HIS A 224 2.12 -12.14 -31.73
C HIS A 224 3.32 -11.21 -31.51
N GLU A 225 3.12 -10.12 -30.75
CA GLU A 225 4.17 -9.16 -30.39
C GLU A 225 4.91 -9.56 -29.09
N GLY A 226 4.48 -10.64 -28.42
CA GLY A 226 5.06 -11.06 -27.14
C GLY A 226 4.69 -10.16 -25.96
N GLY A 227 3.66 -9.31 -26.09
CA GLY A 227 3.17 -8.41 -25.05
C GLY A 227 2.99 -6.97 -25.55
N PHE A 228 2.44 -6.14 -24.67
CA PHE A 228 2.26 -4.70 -24.89
C PHE A 228 3.59 -4.02 -25.17
N ASP A 229 3.63 -3.13 -26.16
CA ASP A 229 4.85 -2.41 -26.52
C ASP A 229 5.32 -1.50 -25.38
N CYS A 230 6.44 -1.89 -24.76
CA CYS A 230 7.09 -1.16 -23.68
C CYS A 230 8.40 -0.46 -24.11
N VAL A 231 8.71 -0.47 -25.41
CA VAL A 231 10.00 0.00 -25.94
C VAL A 231 9.84 1.18 -26.88
N THR A 232 8.80 1.23 -27.71
CA THR A 232 8.57 2.32 -28.66
C THR A 232 7.83 3.45 -27.97
N PRO A 233 8.42 4.66 -27.81
CA PRO A 233 7.71 5.74 -27.14
C PRO A 233 6.44 6.15 -27.89
N SER A 234 5.34 6.35 -27.15
CA SER A 234 4.04 6.78 -27.72
C SER A 234 4.05 8.13 -28.45
N HIS A 235 5.11 8.94 -28.29
CA HIS A 235 5.29 10.20 -29.01
C HIS A 235 6.15 10.08 -30.28
N HIS A 236 6.53 8.86 -30.66
CA HIS A 236 7.26 8.61 -31.90
C HIS A 236 6.39 8.99 -33.11
N GLY A 237 6.98 9.66 -34.09
CA GLY A 237 6.29 10.03 -35.32
C GLY A 237 5.88 8.80 -36.13
N VAL A 238 4.80 8.92 -36.89
CA VAL A 238 4.26 7.86 -37.75
C VAL A 238 4.13 8.41 -39.17
N TRP A 239 4.61 7.67 -40.16
CA TRP A 239 4.38 7.97 -41.56
C TRP A 239 2.99 7.49 -41.97
N ILE A 240 2.18 8.40 -42.53
CA ILE A 240 0.81 8.12 -42.98
C ILE A 240 0.63 8.59 -44.43
N THR A 241 -0.27 7.95 -45.16
CA THR A 241 -0.64 8.36 -46.51
C THR A 241 -1.60 9.55 -46.46
N LYS A 242 -1.64 10.36 -47.52
CA LYS A 242 -2.65 11.42 -47.66
C LYS A 242 -4.07 10.82 -47.56
N GLY A 243 -4.89 11.38 -46.67
CA GLY A 243 -6.25 10.89 -46.39
C GLY A 243 -6.31 9.84 -45.28
N GLU A 244 -5.21 9.57 -44.59
CA GLU A 244 -5.19 8.68 -43.42
C GLU A 244 -5.09 9.47 -42.12
N ARG A 245 -5.62 8.90 -41.03
CA ARG A 245 -5.50 9.43 -39.67
C ARG A 245 -5.03 8.32 -38.71
N PRO A 246 -3.91 8.52 -38.01
CA PRO A 246 -3.49 7.60 -36.98
C PRO A 246 -4.27 7.84 -35.69
N TYR A 247 -4.62 6.77 -34.99
CA TYR A 247 -5.17 6.84 -33.63
C TYR A 247 -4.68 5.64 -32.82
N VAL A 248 -4.69 5.78 -31.49
CA VAL A 248 -4.40 4.67 -30.58
C VAL A 248 -5.73 4.09 -30.13
N ASP A 249 -5.95 2.80 -30.37
CA ASP A 249 -7.16 2.12 -29.94
C ASP A 249 -7.16 1.83 -28.42
N LYS A 250 -8.28 1.28 -27.92
CA LYS A 250 -8.42 0.95 -26.49
C LYS A 250 -7.41 -0.12 -25.99
N TYR A 251 -6.78 -0.85 -26.90
CA TYR A 251 -5.76 -1.85 -26.59
C TYR A 251 -4.35 -1.28 -26.64
N GLY A 252 -4.20 0.03 -26.88
CA GLY A 252 -2.91 0.72 -26.99
C GLY A 252 -2.21 0.50 -28.32
N MET A 253 -2.87 -0.10 -29.31
CA MET A 253 -2.29 -0.30 -30.63
C MET A 253 -2.49 0.94 -31.50
N LEU A 254 -1.44 1.30 -32.23
CA LEU A 254 -1.52 2.30 -33.27
C LEU A 254 -2.30 1.73 -34.46
N ARG A 255 -3.41 2.38 -34.78
CA ARG A 255 -4.27 2.09 -35.92
C ARG A 255 -4.23 3.27 -36.89
N ILE A 256 -4.48 2.99 -38.15
CA ILE A 256 -4.61 3.99 -39.21
C ILE A 256 -5.99 3.81 -39.84
N GLU A 257 -6.80 4.85 -39.82
CA GLU A 257 -8.10 4.89 -40.51
C GLU A 257 -8.03 5.79 -41.76
N ARG A 258 -8.77 5.44 -42.81
CA ARG A 258 -8.95 6.32 -43.97
C ARG A 258 -10.05 7.33 -43.68
N VAL A 259 -9.69 8.61 -43.74
CA VAL A 259 -10.62 9.73 -43.69
C VAL A 259 -11.21 9.88 -45.10
N ARG A 260 -12.52 9.68 -45.20
CA ARG A 260 -13.28 9.93 -46.44
C ARG A 260 -13.44 11.42 -46.70
#